data_AF-A0A7V3AUH9-F1
#
_entry.id   AF-A0A7V3AUH9-F1
#
_cell.length_a   1.000
_cell.length_b   1.000
_cell.length_c   1.000
_cell.angle_alpha   90.00
_cell.angle_beta   90.00
_cell.angle_gamma   90.00
#
_symmetry.space_group_name_H-M   'P 1'
#
loop_
_entity.id
_entity.type
_entity.pdbx_description
1 polymer ?
#
loop_
_entity_poly.entity_id
_entity_poly.type
_entity_poly.pdbx_seq_one_letter_code
_entity_poly.pdbx_strand_id
1 'polypeptide(L)'
;MSEFKRGGVLGEKFLSFFVLFFGDYTAKIFLPIFFFLCGLAYFLSQYKKIFLPILISFLLINLSLSVFFESLTQNGGISGQILIKPLLKFFGPLLTNVFILLLVFVGIYLLAFLFRKEDKFEIKTS
;
A
#
# COMPACT_ATOMS: atom_id res chain seq x y z
N MET A 1 19.07 -11.78 -1.23
CA MET A 1 18.65 -12.32 0.08
C MET A 1 19.65 -12.02 1.20
N SER A 2 20.95 -11.81 0.91
CA SER A 2 21.97 -11.50 1.94
C SER A 2 21.91 -10.07 2.50
N GLU A 3 21.41 -9.09 1.74
CA GLU A 3 21.45 -7.69 2.19
C GLU A 3 20.40 -7.34 3.26
N PHE A 4 19.26 -8.03 3.29
CA PHE A 4 18.21 -7.79 4.30
C PHE A 4 18.51 -8.39 5.67
N LYS A 5 19.40 -9.39 5.77
CA LYS A 5 19.89 -9.92 7.05
C LYS A 5 20.64 -8.87 7.88
N ARG A 6 21.12 -7.79 7.25
CA ARG A 6 21.73 -6.63 7.94
C ARG A 6 20.72 -5.69 8.61
N GLY A 7 19.42 -5.80 8.31
CA GLY A 7 18.37 -4.95 8.88
C GLY A 7 17.90 -5.33 10.30
N GLY A 8 18.53 -6.34 10.90
CA GLY A 8 18.15 -6.86 12.22
C GLY A 8 16.95 -7.82 12.19
N VAL A 9 16.83 -8.64 13.23
CA VAL A 9 15.83 -9.74 13.33
C VAL A 9 14.39 -9.24 13.23
N LEU A 10 14.10 -8.04 13.76
CA LEU A 10 12.78 -7.41 13.67
C LEU A 10 12.43 -7.00 12.24
N GLY A 11 13.37 -6.40 11.50
CA GLY A 11 13.17 -6.00 10.11
C GLY A 11 12.96 -7.19 9.18
N GLU A 12 13.74 -8.26 9.35
CA GLU A 12 13.60 -9.49 8.57
C GLU A 12 12.25 -10.17 8.81
N LYS A 13 11.79 -10.24 10.06
CA LYS A 13 10.47 -10.79 10.40
C LYS A 13 9.32 -9.93 9.88
N PHE A 14 9.42 -8.62 10.02
CA PHE A 14 8.41 -7.68 9.52
C PHE A 14 8.29 -7.75 7.99
N LEU A 15 9.41 -7.77 7.29
CA LEU A 15 9.43 -7.89 5.84
C LEU A 15 8.92 -9.26 5.38
N SER A 16 9.32 -10.34 6.05
CA SER A 16 8.80 -11.69 5.75
C SER A 16 7.29 -11.78 5.92
N PHE A 17 6.73 -11.12 6.96
CA PHE A 17 5.30 -11.02 7.15
C PHE A 17 4.62 -10.28 5.99
N PHE A 18 5.17 -9.14 5.56
CA PHE A 18 4.62 -8.38 4.43
C PHE A 18 4.74 -9.13 3.11
N VAL A 19 5.86 -9.81 2.85
CA VAL A 19 6.06 -10.65 1.66
C VAL A 19 5.03 -11.77 1.61
N LEU A 20 4.75 -12.41 2.75
CA LEU A 20 3.76 -13.48 2.85
C LEU A 20 2.34 -12.98 2.54
N PHE A 21 1.97 -11.78 3.00
CA PHE A 21 0.64 -11.23 2.77
C PHE A 21 0.44 -10.62 1.38
N PHE A 22 1.40 -9.83 0.90
CA PHE A 22 1.24 -8.98 -0.29
C PHE A 22 2.11 -9.39 -1.49
N GLY A 23 2.94 -10.42 -1.34
CA GLY A 23 3.87 -10.89 -2.36
C GLY A 23 5.23 -10.21 -2.28
N ASP A 24 6.25 -10.87 -2.84
CA ASP A 24 7.65 -10.47 -2.73
C ASP A 24 7.93 -9.11 -3.39
N TYR A 25 7.35 -8.88 -4.57
CA TYR A 25 7.55 -7.66 -5.34
C TYR A 25 6.92 -6.44 -4.65
N THR A 26 5.66 -6.57 -4.22
CA THR A 26 4.94 -5.51 -3.52
C THR A 26 5.64 -5.15 -2.22
N ALA A 27 6.01 -6.14 -1.40
CA ALA A 27 6.67 -5.89 -0.12
C ALA A 27 8.06 -5.27 -0.25
N LYS A 28 8.85 -5.64 -1.26
CA LYS A 28 10.21 -5.09 -1.44
C LYS A 28 10.24 -3.67 -1.98
N ILE A 29 9.25 -3.28 -2.79
CA ILE A 29 9.24 -1.95 -3.44
C ILE A 29 8.33 -0.97 -2.70
N PHE A 30 7.12 -1.39 -2.30
CA PHE A 30 6.15 -0.48 -1.70
C PHE A 30 6.40 -0.23 -0.22
N LEU A 31 6.95 -1.19 0.53
CA LEU A 31 7.24 -1.02 1.95
C LEU A 31 8.28 0.10 2.21
N PRO A 32 9.40 0.19 1.47
CA PRO A 32 10.30 1.35 1.59
C PRO A 32 9.63 2.68 1.23
N ILE A 33 8.84 2.71 0.16
CA ILE A 33 8.10 3.90 -0.27
C ILE A 33 7.12 4.35 0.82
N PHE A 34 6.49 3.41 1.51
CA PHE A 34 5.63 3.71 2.65
C PHE A 34 6.35 4.36 3.80
N PHE A 35 7.44 3.75 4.26
CA PHE A 35 8.21 4.31 5.36
C PHE A 35 8.76 5.69 5.02
N PHE A 36 9.14 5.89 3.75
CA PHE A 36 9.50 7.21 3.25
C PHE A 36 8.33 8.19 3.33
N LEU A 37 7.15 7.85 2.80
CA LEU A 37 5.96 8.72 2.85
C LEU A 37 5.46 8.97 4.27
N CYS A 38 5.48 7.97 5.16
CA CYS A 38 5.13 8.13 6.57
C CYS A 38 6.15 8.98 7.30
N GLY A 39 7.45 8.79 7.05
CA GLY A 39 8.51 9.62 7.61
C GLY A 39 8.41 11.07 7.13
N LEU A 40 8.16 11.27 5.84
CA LEU A 40 7.97 12.57 5.22
C LEU A 40 6.71 13.26 5.76
N ALA A 41 5.58 12.56 5.86
CA ALA A 41 4.37 13.11 6.46
C ALA A 41 4.52 13.39 7.96
N TYR A 42 5.21 12.54 8.70
CA TYR A 42 5.51 12.79 10.12
C TYR A 42 6.40 14.03 10.28
N PHE A 43 7.40 14.19 9.42
CA PHE A 43 8.32 15.33 9.43
C PHE A 43 7.62 16.64 9.04
N LEU A 44 6.76 16.60 8.02
CA LEU A 44 6.03 17.77 7.52
C LEU A 44 4.89 18.19 8.44
N SER A 45 4.18 17.26 9.08
CA SER A 45 2.90 17.57 9.70
C SER A 45 2.96 18.17 11.11
N GLN A 46 4.06 18.01 11.86
CA GLN A 46 4.17 18.35 13.30
C GLN A 46 3.00 17.90 14.23
N TYR A 47 1.94 17.22 13.75
CA TYR A 47 0.70 16.97 14.49
C TYR A 47 0.06 15.58 14.25
N LYS A 48 -0.64 15.13 15.30
CA LYS A 48 -0.85 13.73 15.72
C LYS A 48 -1.83 12.84 14.92
N LYS A 49 -2.37 13.22 13.74
CA LYS A 49 -3.57 12.50 13.20
C LYS A 49 -3.59 12.10 11.71
N ILE A 50 -2.53 12.33 10.94
CA ILE A 50 -2.47 11.98 9.50
C ILE A 50 -1.79 10.64 9.22
N PHE A 51 -1.13 10.04 10.21
CA PHE A 51 -0.54 8.70 10.08
C PHE A 51 -1.58 7.62 9.73
N LEU A 52 -2.73 7.60 10.42
CA LEU A 52 -3.75 6.57 10.20
C LEU A 52 -4.36 6.63 8.78
N PRO A 53 -4.74 7.81 8.24
CA PRO A 53 -5.17 7.91 6.85
C PRO A 53 -4.12 7.49 5.81
N ILE A 54 -2.83 7.80 6.05
CA ILE A 54 -1.72 7.38 5.18
C ILE A 54 -1.55 5.86 5.24
N LEU A 55 -1.62 5.26 6.43
CA LEU A 55 -1.58 3.82 6.62
C LEU A 55 -2.74 3.12 5.88
N ILE A 56 -3.96 3.65 5.96
CA ILE A 56 -5.13 3.09 5.25
C ILE A 56 -4.92 3.18 3.74
N SER A 57 -4.53 4.35 3.23
CA SER A 57 -4.29 4.55 1.79
C SER A 57 -3.20 3.59 1.29
N PHE A 58 -2.14 3.41 2.07
CA PHE A 58 -1.08 2.47 1.76
C PHE A 58 -1.55 1.01 1.75
N LEU A 59 -2.28 0.55 2.77
CA LEU A 59 -2.83 -0.81 2.80
C LEU A 59 -3.74 -1.06 1.61
N LEU A 60 -4.55 -0.08 1.24
CA LEU A 60 -5.49 -0.16 0.12
C LEU A 60 -4.73 -0.30 -1.21
N ILE A 61 -3.66 0.48 -1.41
CA ILE A 61 -2.77 0.36 -2.58
C ILE A 61 -2.07 -1.02 -2.60
N ASN A 62 -1.53 -1.49 -1.47
CA ASN A 62 -0.82 -2.78 -1.41
C ASN A 62 -1.75 -3.96 -1.66
N LEU A 63 -2.95 -3.93 -1.08
CA LEU A 63 -3.97 -4.93 -1.31
C LEU A 63 -4.34 -4.98 -2.79
N SER A 64 -4.55 -3.82 -3.42
CA SER A 64 -4.90 -3.72 -4.83
C SER A 64 -3.78 -4.24 -5.74
N LEU A 65 -2.54 -3.87 -5.46
CA LEU A 65 -1.38 -4.36 -6.21
C LEU A 65 -1.14 -5.85 -6.01
N SER A 66 -1.30 -6.35 -4.78
CA SER A 66 -1.23 -7.77 -4.49
C SER A 66 -2.24 -8.56 -5.31
N VAL A 67 -3.50 -8.10 -5.37
CA VAL A 67 -4.54 -8.73 -6.21
C VAL A 67 -4.19 -8.59 -7.71
N PHE A 68 -3.68 -7.45 -8.14
CA PHE A 68 -3.24 -7.24 -9.53
C PHE A 68 -2.12 -8.21 -9.95
N PHE A 69 -1.08 -8.33 -9.13
CA PHE A 69 0.04 -9.24 -9.38
C PHE A 69 -0.38 -10.70 -9.32
N GLU A 70 -1.33 -11.05 -8.45
CA GLU A 70 -1.92 -12.39 -8.46
C GLU A 70 -2.62 -12.67 -9.80
N SER A 71 -3.36 -11.69 -10.33
CA SER A 71 -4.04 -11.82 -11.63
C SER A 71 -3.09 -12.01 -12.81
N LEU A 72 -1.86 -11.47 -12.74
CA LEU A 72 -0.90 -11.49 -13.86
C LEU A 72 0.12 -12.63 -13.75
N THR A 73 0.65 -12.85 -12.55
CA THR A 73 1.83 -13.72 -12.34
C THR A 73 1.66 -14.73 -11.21
N GLN A 74 0.45 -14.87 -10.63
CA GLN A 74 0.17 -15.77 -9.49
C GLN A 74 1.10 -15.59 -8.28
N ASN A 75 1.66 -14.39 -8.13
CA ASN A 75 2.67 -14.04 -7.12
C ASN A 75 2.22 -12.87 -6.22
N GLY A 76 0.92 -12.70 -6.03
CA GLY A 76 0.34 -11.67 -5.18
C GLY A 76 0.38 -11.99 -3.68
N GLY A 77 0.79 -13.20 -3.29
CA GLY A 77 0.76 -13.64 -1.89
C GLY A 77 -0.65 -13.96 -1.40
N ILE A 78 -0.82 -14.13 -0.09
CA ILE A 78 -2.09 -14.64 0.49
C ILE A 78 -3.27 -13.70 0.22
N SER A 79 -3.08 -12.38 0.36
CA SER A 79 -4.17 -11.42 0.16
C SER A 79 -4.64 -11.38 -1.29
N GLY A 80 -3.71 -11.46 -2.25
CA GLY A 80 -4.01 -11.62 -3.67
C GLY A 80 -4.81 -12.89 -3.95
N GLN A 81 -4.35 -14.04 -3.47
CA GLN A 81 -4.99 -15.35 -3.69
C GLN A 81 -6.42 -15.43 -3.13
N ILE A 82 -6.64 -14.86 -1.95
CA ILE A 82 -7.96 -14.88 -1.28
C ILE A 82 -8.95 -13.96 -2.01
N LEU A 83 -8.51 -12.78 -2.45
CA LEU A 83 -9.38 -11.77 -3.04
C LEU A 83 -9.61 -11.98 -4.54
N ILE A 84 -8.61 -12.45 -5.28
CA ILE A 84 -8.72 -12.61 -6.74
C ILE A 84 -9.78 -13.65 -7.11
N LYS A 85 -9.88 -14.75 -6.37
CA LYS A 85 -10.83 -15.84 -6.64
C LYS A 85 -12.30 -15.40 -6.59
N PRO A 86 -12.79 -14.75 -5.52
CA PRO A 86 -14.14 -14.22 -5.50
C PRO A 86 -14.31 -13.09 -6.51
N LEU A 87 -13.34 -12.18 -6.67
CA LEU A 87 -13.43 -11.09 -7.66
C LEU A 87 -13.63 -11.62 -9.08
N LEU A 88 -12.78 -12.56 -9.51
CA LEU A 88 -12.89 -13.20 -10.83
C LEU A 88 -14.20 -13.96 -11.00
N LYS A 89 -14.71 -14.60 -9.94
CA LYS A 89 -15.98 -15.34 -9.98
C LYS A 89 -17.20 -14.42 -10.12
N PHE A 90 -17.20 -13.27 -9.44
CA PHE A 90 -18.33 -12.33 -9.44
C PHE A 90 -18.31 -11.40 -10.65
N PHE A 91 -17.13 -10.90 -11.04
CA PHE A 91 -17.01 -9.85 -12.05
C PHE A 91 -16.43 -10.36 -13.38
N GLY A 92 -15.74 -11.50 -13.38
CA GLY A 92 -14.96 -11.93 -14.55
C GLY A 92 -13.64 -11.15 -14.72
N PRO A 93 -12.75 -11.59 -15.63
CA PRO A 93 -11.37 -11.11 -15.71
C PRO A 93 -11.25 -9.60 -16.02
N LEU A 94 -12.02 -9.12 -17.00
CA LEU A 94 -11.95 -7.73 -17.45
C LEU A 94 -12.42 -6.75 -16.37
N LEU A 95 -13.60 -6.99 -15.78
CA LEU A 95 -14.16 -6.13 -14.74
C LEU A 95 -13.33 -6.18 -13.45
N THR A 96 -12.73 -7.34 -13.12
CA THR A 96 -11.81 -7.46 -11.98
C THR A 96 -10.61 -6.54 -12.14
N ASN A 97 -9.97 -6.53 -13.31
CA ASN A 97 -8.83 -5.64 -13.58
C ASN A 97 -9.21 -4.16 -13.52
N VAL A 98 -10.37 -3.79 -14.08
CA VAL A 98 -10.89 -2.42 -13.99
C VAL A 98 -11.14 -2.01 -12.54
N PHE A 99 -11.72 -2.91 -11.73
CA PHE A 99 -12.01 -2.66 -10.32
C PHE A 99 -10.72 -2.50 -9.50
N ILE A 100 -9.72 -3.34 -9.75
CA ILE A 100 -8.40 -3.24 -9.11
C ILE A 100 -7.71 -1.92 -9.48
N LEU A 101 -7.75 -1.51 -10.75
CA LEU A 101 -7.23 -0.22 -11.20
C LEU A 101 -7.92 0.94 -10.49
N LEU A 102 -9.25 0.90 -10.38
CA LEU A 102 -10.02 1.90 -9.64
C LEU A 102 -9.60 1.97 -8.17
N LEU A 103 -9.40 0.84 -7.49
CA LEU A 103 -8.91 0.82 -6.11
C LEU A 103 -7.52 1.46 -5.97
N VAL A 104 -6.61 1.22 -6.91
CA VAL A 104 -5.30 1.89 -6.94
C VAL A 104 -5.48 3.41 -7.08
N PHE A 105 -6.31 3.87 -8.03
CA PHE A 105 -6.59 5.30 -8.21
C PHE A 105 -7.26 5.92 -6.98
N VAL A 106 -8.18 5.22 -6.32
CA VAL A 106 -8.81 5.68 -5.08
C VAL A 106 -7.77 5.81 -3.96
N GLY A 107 -6.86 4.84 -3.83
CA GLY A 107 -5.76 4.91 -2.87
C GLY A 107 -4.84 6.12 -3.11
N ILE A 108 -4.45 6.36 -4.36
CA ILE A 108 -3.64 7.51 -4.76
C ILE A 108 -4.41 8.83 -4.51
N TYR A 109 -5.69 8.87 -4.87
CA TYR A 109 -6.54 10.04 -4.68
C TYR A 109 -6.69 10.40 -3.19
N LEU A 110 -6.92 9.42 -2.33
CA LEU A 110 -6.98 9.62 -0.88
C LEU A 110 -5.66 10.20 -0.35
N LEU A 111 -4.53 9.63 -0.80
CA LEU A 111 -3.21 10.09 -0.42
C LEU A 111 -2.96 11.54 -0.88
N ALA A 112 -3.29 11.88 -2.13
CA ALA A 112 -3.18 13.24 -2.65
C ALA A 112 -4.13 14.23 -1.97
N PHE A 113 -5.36 13.81 -1.66
CA PHE A 113 -6.33 14.63 -0.94
C PHE A 113 -5.87 14.94 0.50
N LEU A 114 -5.26 13.98 1.17
CA LEU A 114 -4.69 14.15 2.50
C LEU A 114 -3.60 15.23 2.49
N PHE A 115 -2.63 15.13 1.57
CA PHE A 115 -1.58 16.14 1.43
C PHE A 115 -2.14 17.53 1.07
N ARG A 116 -3.10 17.61 0.12
CA ARG A 116 -3.71 18.88 -0.26
C ARG A 116 -4.54 19.53 0.85
N LYS A 117 -5.11 18.74 1.75
CA LYS A 117 -5.88 19.27 2.89
C LYS A 117 -4.96 19.90 3.92
N GLU A 118 -3.73 19.40 4.09
CA GLU A 118 -2.72 20.03 4.95
C GLU A 118 -2.34 21.43 4.46
N ASP A 119 -2.09 21.61 3.16
CA ASP A 119 -1.76 22.93 2.57
C ASP A 119 -2.80 24.02 2.95
N LYS A 120 -4.09 23.65 3.05
CA LYS A 120 -5.18 24.58 3.38
C LYS A 120 -5.30 24.90 4.87
N PHE A 121 -4.79 24.04 5.76
CA PHE A 121 -4.80 24.30 7.20
C PHE A 121 -3.67 25.26 7.58
N GLU A 122 -2.48 25.14 6.99
CA GLU A 122 -1.37 26.07 7.25
C GLU A 122 -1.70 27.51 6.85
N ILE A 123 -2.37 27.72 5.71
CA ILE A 123 -2.71 29.06 5.19
C ILE A 123 -3.74 29.79 6.09
N LYS A 124 -4.53 29.07 6.89
CA LYS A 124 -5.56 29.69 7.74
C LYS A 124 -5.05 30.11 9.13
N THR A 125 -3.84 29.70 9.50
CA THR A 125 -3.23 30.01 10.79
C THR A 125 -2.11 31.05 10.72
N SER A 126 -1.86 31.64 9.55
CA SER A 126 -0.94 32.78 9.37
C SER A 126 -1.65 34.12 9.46
#